data_AF-A0AAW4YY96-F1
#
_entry.id   AF-A0AAW4YY96-F1
#
_cell.length_a   1.000
_cell.length_b   1.000
_cell.length_c   1.000
_cell.angle_alpha   90.00
_cell.angle_beta   90.00
_cell.angle_gamma   90.00
#
_symmetry.space_group_name_H-M   'P 1'
#
loop_
_entity.id
_entity.type
_entity.pdbx_description
1 polymer ?
#
loop_
_entity_poly.entity_id
_entity_poly.type
_entity_poly.pdbx_seq_one_letter_code
_entity_poly.pdbx_strand_id
1 'polypeptide(L)'
;MGDYESILRSVKEGKHLSTGENELHQLDMDLNELTTRDLLDVIRFDLSFDITNCLTEEFKGAFYSLPLKHKIKIAVSDEFFGAIKLFLLTYYPGENVEEIKESLATASGLERTLLLSVIIEYGLLSVIPNEDHDALLEYFVSKQVKEEDVPRFSSPEFVNRLFEEDLYARKMFYVWICENLKLLLQKNLIDTNKHLVFFKNVFSNEDYIQGSISSLLQYAMQGNVEVFYKLLSVNLRIDPFTKETDYSQWLKDAGKFLFLAHCLQEYFSELDSKAAEKFKSKFEEFCSYNYLEEQISSFTIHRKRDNV
;
A
#
# COMPACT_ATOMS: atom_id res chain seq x y z
N MET A 1 35.70 -5.23 -16.13
CA MET A 1 34.88 -4.00 -16.26
C MET A 1 34.04 -4.18 -17.51
N GLY A 2 32.71 -4.25 -17.38
CA GLY A 2 31.83 -4.27 -18.54
C GLY A 2 31.78 -2.88 -19.18
N ASP A 3 32.03 -2.80 -20.49
CA ASP A 3 31.82 -1.58 -21.25
C ASP A 3 30.31 -1.38 -21.48
N TYR A 4 29.77 -0.22 -21.08
CA TYR A 4 28.35 0.14 -21.21
C TYR A 4 27.81 -0.14 -22.61
N GLU A 5 28.57 0.23 -23.65
CA GLU A 5 28.19 0.02 -25.05
C GLU A 5 28.12 -1.45 -25.42
N SER A 6 29.00 -2.27 -24.85
CA SER A 6 29.00 -3.72 -25.06
C SER A 6 27.79 -4.38 -24.41
N ILE A 7 27.40 -3.95 -23.21
CA ILE A 7 26.23 -4.49 -22.50
C ILE A 7 24.95 -4.06 -23.20
N LEU A 8 24.82 -2.79 -23.57
CA LEU A 8 23.66 -2.28 -24.30
C LEU A 8 23.48 -3.01 -25.64
N ARG A 9 24.58 -3.30 -26.34
CA ARG A 9 24.55 -4.12 -27.56
C ARG A 9 24.05 -5.53 -27.29
N SER A 10 24.52 -6.17 -26.22
CA SER A 10 24.05 -7.51 -25.80
C SER A 10 22.54 -7.54 -25.53
N VAL A 11 21.99 -6.46 -24.95
CA VAL A 11 20.54 -6.30 -24.76
C VAL A 11 19.80 -6.23 -26.07
N LYS A 12 20.21 -5.33 -26.96
CA LYS A 12 19.59 -5.16 -28.30
C LYS A 12 19.68 -6.40 -29.17
N GLU A 13 20.71 -7.21 -28.98
CA GLU A 13 20.92 -8.47 -29.72
C GLU A 13 20.27 -9.68 -29.03
N GLY A 14 19.61 -9.51 -27.87
CA GLY A 14 18.97 -10.60 -27.12
C GLY A 14 19.94 -11.62 -26.48
N LYS A 15 21.25 -11.31 -26.45
CA LYS A 15 22.31 -12.23 -25.97
C LYS A 15 22.47 -12.26 -24.44
N HIS A 16 21.71 -11.43 -23.74
CA HIS A 16 21.66 -11.36 -22.29
C HIS A 16 20.79 -12.45 -21.66
N LEU A 17 20.04 -13.20 -22.47
CA LEU A 17 19.12 -14.25 -22.03
C LEU A 17 19.75 -15.64 -22.08
N SER A 18 19.38 -16.53 -21.15
CA SER A 18 19.75 -17.96 -21.17
C SER A 18 19.13 -18.69 -22.36
N THR A 19 19.92 -19.55 -23.02
CA THR A 19 19.44 -20.37 -24.14
C THR A 19 18.37 -21.37 -23.69
N GLY A 20 17.15 -21.26 -24.24
CA GLY A 20 16.00 -22.11 -23.94
C GLY A 20 14.77 -21.34 -23.44
N GLU A 21 14.96 -20.10 -22.97
CA GLU A 21 13.88 -19.26 -22.43
C GLU A 21 13.40 -18.17 -23.38
N ASN A 22 14.06 -18.02 -24.55
CA ASN A 22 13.54 -17.21 -25.65
C ASN A 22 12.15 -17.67 -26.15
N GLU A 23 11.71 -18.89 -25.81
CA GLU A 23 10.41 -19.47 -26.17
C GLU A 23 9.44 -19.59 -24.98
N LEU A 24 9.89 -19.36 -23.74
CA LEU A 24 9.14 -19.59 -22.52
C LEU A 24 8.88 -18.26 -21.82
N HIS A 25 7.60 -17.92 -21.70
CA HIS A 25 7.05 -16.81 -20.92
C HIS A 25 7.05 -15.44 -21.59
N GLN A 26 6.19 -15.31 -22.61
CA GLN A 26 5.60 -14.01 -22.91
C GLN A 26 4.71 -13.61 -21.74
N LEU A 27 5.20 -12.72 -20.87
CA LEU A 27 4.30 -11.93 -20.04
C LEU A 27 3.40 -11.14 -21.00
N ASP A 28 2.09 -11.39 -20.95
CA ASP A 28 1.05 -10.68 -21.73
C ASP A 28 0.86 -9.21 -21.26
N MET A 29 1.92 -8.58 -20.76
CA MET A 29 1.94 -7.22 -20.23
C MET A 29 2.87 -6.35 -21.06
N ASP A 30 2.37 -5.21 -21.54
CA ASP A 30 3.22 -4.19 -22.17
C ASP A 30 4.01 -3.45 -21.08
N LEU A 31 5.26 -3.87 -20.89
CA LEU A 31 6.12 -3.36 -19.83
C LEU A 31 6.68 -1.95 -20.10
N ASN A 32 6.38 -1.38 -21.27
CA ASN A 32 6.81 -0.03 -21.65
C ASN A 32 5.79 1.06 -21.27
N GLU A 33 4.55 0.67 -20.94
CA GLU A 33 3.49 1.58 -20.48
C GLU A 33 3.22 1.49 -18.97
N LEU A 34 3.99 0.68 -18.24
CA LEU A 34 3.75 0.48 -16.81
C LEU A 34 4.02 1.72 -15.98
N THR A 35 3.17 1.91 -14.99
CA THR A 35 3.36 2.88 -13.92
C THR A 35 4.33 2.32 -12.87
N THR A 36 4.79 3.21 -11.98
CA THR A 36 5.66 2.85 -10.85
C THR A 36 5.04 1.73 -10.01
N ARG A 37 3.71 1.76 -9.88
CA ARG A 37 2.92 0.84 -9.07
C ARG A 37 2.83 -0.53 -9.71
N ASP A 38 2.58 -0.59 -11.02
CA ASP A 38 2.48 -1.87 -11.73
C ASP A 38 3.79 -2.65 -11.62
N LEU A 39 4.93 -1.95 -11.71
CA LEU A 39 6.25 -2.57 -11.53
C LEU A 39 6.46 -3.10 -10.11
N LEU A 40 6.05 -2.34 -9.09
CA LEU A 40 6.13 -2.78 -7.68
C LEU A 40 5.20 -3.96 -7.40
N ASP A 41 4.03 -3.99 -8.02
CA ASP A 41 3.09 -5.11 -7.91
C ASP A 41 3.70 -6.38 -8.48
N VAL A 42 4.25 -6.33 -9.71
CA VAL A 42 4.89 -7.50 -10.35
C VAL A 42 5.99 -8.11 -9.46
N ILE A 43 6.78 -7.29 -8.77
CA ILE A 43 7.83 -7.78 -7.87
C ILE A 43 7.26 -8.46 -6.64
N ARG A 44 6.19 -7.89 -6.06
CA ARG A 44 5.60 -8.35 -4.80
C ARG A 44 4.79 -9.65 -4.93
N PHE A 45 4.31 -10.01 -6.12
CA PHE A 45 3.69 -11.33 -6.37
C PHE A 45 4.65 -12.41 -6.85
N ASP A 46 5.95 -12.25 -6.60
CA ASP A 46 6.95 -13.31 -6.81
C ASP A 46 7.12 -13.77 -8.27
N LEU A 47 6.53 -13.07 -9.25
CA LEU A 47 6.85 -13.26 -10.68
C LEU A 47 8.31 -12.88 -10.99
N SER A 48 8.97 -12.14 -10.09
CA SER A 48 10.35 -11.70 -10.27
C SER A 48 11.37 -12.85 -10.24
N PHE A 49 11.11 -13.93 -9.48
CA PHE A 49 12.11 -14.98 -9.29
C PHE A 49 12.37 -15.74 -10.59
N ASP A 50 11.32 -16.13 -11.31
CA ASP A 50 11.45 -16.86 -12.57
C ASP A 50 12.06 -15.99 -13.68
N ILE A 51 11.68 -14.71 -13.73
CA ILE A 51 12.16 -13.78 -14.78
C ILE A 51 13.62 -13.35 -14.56
N THR A 52 14.06 -13.21 -13.30
CA THR A 52 15.47 -12.86 -13.00
C THR A 52 16.44 -14.00 -13.30
N ASN A 53 15.97 -15.25 -13.30
CA ASN A 53 16.76 -16.41 -13.70
C ASN A 53 17.04 -16.46 -15.20
N CYS A 54 16.26 -15.73 -16.00
CA CYS A 54 16.44 -15.67 -17.45
C CYS A 54 17.67 -14.90 -17.93
N LEU A 55 18.32 -14.15 -17.04
CA LEU A 55 19.53 -13.41 -17.37
C LEU A 55 20.77 -14.29 -17.21
N THR A 56 21.70 -14.23 -18.16
CA THR A 56 22.98 -14.95 -18.04
C THR A 56 23.80 -14.41 -16.87
N GLU A 57 24.53 -15.29 -16.17
CA GLU A 57 25.40 -14.87 -15.06
C GLU A 57 26.48 -13.86 -15.49
N GLU A 58 26.97 -13.98 -16.73
CA GLU A 58 27.89 -13.03 -17.35
C GLU A 58 27.25 -11.64 -17.50
N PHE A 59 25.99 -11.58 -17.96
CA PHE A 59 25.25 -10.33 -18.04
C PHE A 59 25.02 -9.74 -16.64
N LYS A 60 24.53 -10.55 -15.68
CA LYS A 60 24.29 -10.10 -14.30
C LYS A 60 25.55 -9.46 -13.72
N GLY A 61 26.69 -10.17 -13.76
CA GLY A 61 27.96 -9.67 -13.24
C GLY A 61 28.44 -8.38 -13.93
N ALA A 62 28.28 -8.28 -15.25
CA ALA A 62 28.63 -7.08 -16.00
C ALA A 62 27.69 -5.90 -15.67
N PHE A 63 26.38 -6.15 -15.61
CA PHE A 63 25.35 -5.17 -15.28
C PHE A 63 25.51 -4.59 -13.86
N TYR A 64 25.81 -5.44 -12.87
CA TYR A 64 26.08 -4.99 -11.49
C TYR A 64 27.22 -3.99 -11.40
N SER A 65 28.25 -4.13 -12.24
CA SER A 65 29.44 -3.27 -12.24
C SER A 65 29.20 -1.87 -12.80
N LEU A 66 28.03 -1.62 -13.42
CA LEU A 66 27.68 -0.33 -13.99
C LEU A 66 27.16 0.67 -12.94
N PRO A 67 27.29 1.98 -13.19
CA PRO A 67 26.55 3.01 -12.43
C PRO A 67 25.03 2.97 -12.67
N LEU A 68 24.22 3.49 -11.75
CA LEU A 68 22.73 3.44 -11.80
C LEU A 68 22.21 4.00 -13.09
N LYS A 69 22.76 5.15 -13.48
CA LYS A 69 22.35 5.86 -14.68
C LYS A 69 22.47 4.96 -15.92
N HIS A 70 23.49 4.12 -15.98
CA HIS A 70 23.66 3.16 -17.07
C HIS A 70 22.74 1.95 -16.92
N LYS A 71 22.55 1.43 -15.71
CA LYS A 71 21.59 0.35 -15.42
C LYS A 71 20.16 0.73 -15.83
N ILE A 72 19.70 1.93 -15.46
CA ILE A 72 18.38 2.46 -15.82
C ILE A 72 18.25 2.58 -17.34
N LYS A 73 19.23 3.16 -18.03
CA LYS A 73 19.19 3.27 -19.49
C LYS A 73 19.13 1.92 -20.20
N ILE A 74 19.87 0.94 -19.68
CA ILE A 74 19.84 -0.43 -20.21
C ILE A 74 18.47 -1.06 -19.94
N ALA A 75 17.90 -0.90 -18.74
CA ALA A 75 16.58 -1.40 -18.38
C ALA A 75 15.44 -0.74 -19.19
N VAL A 76 15.57 0.54 -19.55
CA VAL A 76 14.64 1.23 -20.45
C VAL A 76 14.77 0.71 -21.89
N SER A 77 15.99 0.39 -22.32
CA SER A 77 16.26 -0.18 -23.64
C SER A 77 15.90 -1.67 -23.73
N ASP A 78 15.50 -2.28 -22.62
CA ASP A 78 15.07 -3.66 -22.56
C ASP A 78 13.65 -3.79 -23.12
N GLU A 79 13.59 -4.07 -24.42
CA GLU A 79 12.35 -4.41 -25.12
C GLU A 79 11.88 -5.85 -24.81
N PHE A 80 12.70 -6.66 -24.12
CA PHE A 80 12.44 -8.08 -23.85
C PHE A 80 11.88 -8.29 -22.44
N PHE A 81 10.58 -8.50 -22.33
CA PHE A 81 9.88 -8.98 -21.12
C PHE A 81 10.20 -8.26 -19.80
N GLY A 82 10.85 -7.08 -19.85
CA GLY A 82 11.24 -6.30 -18.69
C GLY A 82 12.10 -7.07 -17.70
N ALA A 83 12.82 -8.11 -18.15
CA ALA A 83 13.62 -8.94 -17.27
C ALA A 83 14.72 -8.13 -16.58
N ILE A 84 15.32 -7.17 -17.30
CA ILE A 84 16.33 -6.28 -16.75
C ILE A 84 15.69 -5.27 -15.79
N LYS A 85 14.46 -4.79 -16.10
CA LYS A 85 13.70 -3.89 -15.22
C LYS A 85 13.41 -4.55 -13.87
N LEU A 86 12.89 -5.79 -13.89
CA LEU A 86 12.61 -6.57 -12.69
C LEU A 86 13.90 -6.94 -11.96
N PHE A 87 14.94 -7.36 -12.68
CA PHE A 87 16.23 -7.66 -12.08
C PHE A 87 16.83 -6.47 -11.32
N LEU A 88 16.76 -5.26 -11.90
CA LEU A 88 17.20 -4.04 -11.25
C LEU A 88 16.43 -3.76 -9.95
N LEU A 89 15.13 -4.02 -9.94
CA LEU A 89 14.27 -3.75 -8.79
C LEU A 89 14.34 -4.82 -7.69
N THR A 90 14.63 -6.08 -8.06
CA THR A 90 14.84 -7.17 -7.09
C THR A 90 16.25 -7.13 -6.49
N TYR A 91 17.25 -6.74 -7.30
CA TYR A 91 18.66 -6.80 -6.91
C TYR A 91 19.40 -5.47 -7.12
N TYR A 92 18.89 -4.40 -6.54
CA TYR A 92 19.60 -3.14 -6.49
C TYR A 92 20.77 -3.23 -5.48
N PRO A 93 22.03 -3.05 -5.90
CA PRO A 93 23.19 -3.20 -5.02
C PRO A 93 23.40 -2.04 -4.03
N GLY A 94 22.46 -1.09 -3.94
CA GLY A 94 22.58 0.09 -3.08
C GLY A 94 23.61 1.09 -3.62
N GLU A 95 23.16 2.05 -4.41
CA GLU A 95 24.06 3.06 -4.97
C GLU A 95 24.16 4.33 -4.11
N ASN A 96 25.08 5.21 -4.48
CA ASN A 96 25.30 6.48 -3.82
C ASN A 96 24.02 7.34 -3.90
N VAL A 97 23.42 7.66 -2.75
CA VAL A 97 22.20 8.46 -2.61
C VAL A 97 22.24 9.74 -3.45
N GLU A 98 23.39 10.41 -3.53
CA GLU A 98 23.54 11.63 -4.34
C GLU A 98 23.42 11.36 -5.84
N GLU A 99 23.95 10.24 -6.33
CA GLU A 99 23.81 9.83 -7.73
C GLU A 99 22.36 9.52 -8.10
N ILE A 100 21.61 8.90 -7.18
CA ILE A 100 20.17 8.65 -7.38
C ILE A 100 19.41 9.97 -7.44
N LYS A 101 19.76 10.93 -6.57
CA LYS A 101 19.12 12.25 -6.51
C LYS A 101 19.34 13.06 -7.79
N GLU A 102 20.58 13.10 -8.27
CA GLU A 102 20.91 13.74 -9.55
C GLU A 102 20.20 13.06 -10.74
N SER A 103 20.13 11.72 -10.71
CA SER A 103 19.43 10.94 -11.74
C SER A 103 17.93 11.23 -11.75
N LEU A 104 17.29 11.25 -10.57
CA LEU A 104 15.85 11.54 -10.43
C LEU A 104 15.49 12.94 -10.93
N ALA A 105 16.32 13.95 -10.65
CA ALA A 105 16.08 15.33 -11.03
C ALA A 105 16.04 15.56 -12.55
N THR A 106 16.67 14.68 -13.33
CA THR A 106 16.78 14.79 -14.80
C THR A 106 16.00 13.73 -15.55
N ALA A 107 15.52 12.69 -14.86
CA ALA A 107 14.77 11.60 -15.47
C ALA A 107 13.37 12.02 -15.91
N SER A 108 12.89 11.42 -17.00
CA SER A 108 11.55 11.61 -17.52
C SER A 108 10.98 10.30 -18.06
N GLY A 109 9.66 10.23 -18.23
CA GLY A 109 8.98 9.03 -18.74
C GLY A 109 9.36 7.77 -17.96
N LEU A 110 9.66 6.68 -18.70
CA LEU A 110 9.96 5.38 -18.13
C LEU A 110 11.24 5.34 -17.28
N GLU A 111 12.25 6.19 -17.57
CA GLU A 111 13.44 6.30 -16.72
C GLU A 111 13.06 6.77 -15.31
N ARG A 112 12.16 7.77 -15.23
CA ARG A 112 11.67 8.30 -13.96
C ARG A 112 10.82 7.27 -13.22
N THR A 113 9.96 6.56 -13.94
CA THR A 113 9.17 5.45 -13.38
C THR A 113 10.06 4.41 -12.71
N LEU A 114 11.08 3.90 -13.43
CA LEU A 114 12.00 2.89 -12.89
C LEU A 114 12.80 3.41 -11.70
N LEU A 115 13.32 4.63 -11.78
CA LEU A 115 14.03 5.25 -10.65
C LEU A 115 13.13 5.39 -9.42
N LEU A 116 11.89 5.81 -9.58
CA LEU A 116 10.93 5.89 -8.48
C LEU A 116 10.60 4.51 -7.92
N SER A 117 10.45 3.48 -8.76
CA SER A 117 10.24 2.10 -8.29
C SER A 117 11.43 1.62 -7.45
N VAL A 118 12.67 1.90 -7.86
CA VAL A 118 13.87 1.60 -7.05
C VAL A 118 13.83 2.36 -5.72
N ILE A 119 13.57 3.67 -5.75
CA ILE A 119 13.53 4.51 -4.54
C ILE A 119 12.49 3.99 -3.55
N ILE A 120 11.30 3.63 -4.03
CA ILE A 120 10.22 3.12 -3.20
C ILE A 120 10.59 1.74 -2.67
N GLU A 121 10.98 0.80 -3.52
CA GLU A 121 11.27 -0.58 -3.10
C GLU A 121 12.39 -0.64 -2.05
N TYR A 122 13.41 0.20 -2.19
CA TYR A 122 14.51 0.27 -1.22
C TYR A 122 14.32 1.29 -0.09
N GLY A 123 13.19 1.99 -0.05
CA GLY A 123 12.82 2.89 1.04
C GLY A 123 13.70 4.14 1.15
N LEU A 124 14.15 4.66 0.02
CA LEU A 124 15.09 5.78 -0.11
C LEU A 124 14.38 7.14 -0.17
N LEU A 125 13.41 7.36 0.71
CA LEU A 125 12.55 8.56 0.71
C LEU A 125 13.37 9.86 0.69
N SER A 126 14.52 9.92 1.38
CA SER A 126 15.42 11.09 1.43
C SER A 126 15.91 11.60 0.06
N VAL A 127 15.85 10.76 -0.98
CA VAL A 127 16.21 11.11 -2.36
C VAL A 127 15.15 11.98 -3.03
N ILE A 128 13.87 11.76 -2.69
CA ILE A 128 12.75 12.48 -3.30
C ILE A 128 12.78 13.93 -2.79
N PRO A 129 12.75 14.97 -3.64
CA PRO A 129 12.62 16.35 -3.19
C PRO A 129 11.26 16.61 -2.51
N ASN A 130 11.19 17.55 -1.56
CA ASN A 130 9.93 17.83 -0.84
C ASN A 130 8.88 18.50 -1.75
N GLU A 131 9.35 19.22 -2.76
CA GLU A 131 8.57 19.87 -3.80
C GLU A 131 8.00 18.90 -4.84
N ASP A 132 8.51 17.66 -4.91
CA ASP A 132 8.08 16.64 -5.87
C ASP A 132 6.88 15.85 -5.31
N HIS A 133 5.73 16.53 -5.23
CA HIS A 133 4.51 15.97 -4.62
C HIS A 133 3.99 14.72 -5.35
N ASP A 134 4.26 14.57 -6.65
CA ASP A 134 3.93 13.38 -7.44
C ASP A 134 4.73 12.17 -6.94
N ALA A 135 6.05 12.31 -6.82
CA ALA A 135 6.92 11.24 -6.34
C ALA A 135 6.63 10.91 -4.87
N LEU A 136 6.38 11.93 -4.04
CA LEU A 136 5.97 11.73 -2.64
C LEU A 136 4.64 10.97 -2.56
N LEU A 137 3.68 11.29 -3.42
CA LEU A 137 2.39 10.60 -3.47
C LEU A 137 2.58 9.14 -3.89
N GLU A 138 3.38 8.86 -4.92
CA GLU A 138 3.73 7.49 -5.30
C GLU A 138 4.37 6.73 -4.13
N TYR A 139 5.33 7.34 -3.44
CA TYR A 139 5.93 6.72 -2.28
C TYR A 139 4.92 6.44 -1.16
N PHE A 140 4.08 7.44 -0.84
CA PHE A 140 3.09 7.38 0.22
C PHE A 140 2.05 6.27 -0.01
N VAL A 141 1.61 6.08 -1.25
CA VAL A 141 0.64 5.01 -1.55
C VAL A 141 1.32 3.66 -1.66
N SER A 142 2.57 3.59 -2.10
CA SER A 142 3.21 2.32 -2.42
C SER A 142 4.00 1.67 -1.28
N LYS A 143 4.26 2.39 -0.19
CA LYS A 143 5.08 1.89 0.93
C LYS A 143 4.69 2.49 2.27
N GLN A 144 4.90 1.72 3.34
CA GLN A 144 4.78 2.24 4.70
C GLN A 144 5.81 3.33 4.97
N VAL A 145 5.33 4.50 5.40
CA VAL A 145 6.14 5.64 5.80
C VAL A 145 6.61 5.43 7.24
N LYS A 146 7.90 5.66 7.49
CA LYS A 146 8.46 5.63 8.84
C LYS A 146 8.01 6.84 9.64
N GLU A 147 7.88 6.68 10.95
CA GLU A 147 7.32 7.72 11.81
C GLU A 147 8.13 9.04 11.77
N GLU A 148 9.45 8.94 11.67
CA GLU A 148 10.38 10.07 11.53
C GLU A 148 10.21 10.85 10.23
N ASP A 149 9.72 10.21 9.17
CA ASP A 149 9.58 10.79 7.84
C ASP A 149 8.19 11.40 7.59
N VAL A 150 7.22 11.15 8.48
CA VAL A 150 5.84 11.64 8.35
C VAL A 150 5.74 13.16 8.13
N PRO A 151 6.55 14.02 8.78
CA PRO A 151 6.49 15.48 8.54
C PRO A 151 6.69 15.88 7.07
N ARG A 152 7.32 15.04 6.25
CA ARG A 152 7.52 15.31 4.81
C ARG A 152 6.23 15.27 4.00
N PHE A 153 5.18 14.67 4.55
CA PHE A 153 3.87 14.50 3.92
C PHE A 153 2.83 15.45 4.52
N SER A 154 3.27 16.57 5.09
CA SER A 154 2.41 17.54 5.79
C SER A 154 2.22 18.86 5.05
N SER A 155 2.85 19.06 3.89
CA SER A 155 2.66 20.31 3.14
C SER A 155 1.22 20.41 2.63
N PRO A 156 0.60 21.60 2.66
CA PRO A 156 -0.76 21.79 2.15
C PRO A 156 -0.94 21.32 0.71
N GLU A 157 0.06 21.52 -0.13
CA GLU A 157 0.07 21.11 -1.54
C GLU A 157 0.02 19.59 -1.68
N PHE A 158 0.83 18.87 -0.91
CA PHE A 158 0.81 17.41 -0.90
C PHE A 158 -0.54 16.90 -0.37
N VAL A 159 -1.02 17.45 0.74
CA VAL A 159 -2.27 17.04 1.39
C VAL A 159 -3.45 17.24 0.44
N ASN A 160 -3.54 18.39 -0.23
CA ASN A 160 -4.60 18.64 -1.22
C ASN A 160 -4.54 17.60 -2.34
N ARG A 161 -3.34 17.34 -2.89
CA ARG A 161 -3.15 16.36 -3.94
C ARG A 161 -3.55 14.94 -3.51
N LEU A 162 -3.15 14.52 -2.30
CA LEU A 162 -3.49 13.22 -1.74
C LEU A 162 -5.01 13.00 -1.69
N PHE A 163 -5.77 14.05 -1.36
CA PHE A 163 -7.23 13.97 -1.24
C PHE A 163 -7.99 14.20 -2.56
N GLU A 164 -7.31 14.65 -3.63
CA GLU A 164 -7.85 14.68 -4.99
C GLU A 164 -7.78 13.32 -5.69
N GLU A 165 -6.88 12.44 -5.23
CA GLU A 165 -6.69 11.11 -5.82
C GLU A 165 -7.80 10.12 -5.47
N ASP A 166 -8.22 9.36 -6.48
CA ASP A 166 -9.07 8.18 -6.29
C ASP A 166 -8.22 7.00 -5.80
N LEU A 167 -8.12 6.87 -4.48
CA LEU A 167 -7.38 5.80 -3.82
C LEU A 167 -8.11 4.44 -3.85
N TYR A 168 -9.37 4.36 -4.35
CA TYR A 168 -10.17 3.13 -4.37
C TYR A 168 -9.77 2.15 -5.46
N ALA A 169 -9.24 2.62 -6.59
CA ALA A 169 -8.88 1.77 -7.72
C ALA A 169 -7.74 0.77 -7.40
N ARG A 170 -7.20 0.78 -6.18
CA ARG A 170 -5.85 0.30 -5.86
C ARG A 170 -5.89 -0.69 -4.68
N LYS A 171 -6.48 -1.88 -4.90
CA LYS A 171 -6.82 -2.88 -3.86
C LYS A 171 -5.64 -3.32 -2.96
N MET A 172 -4.41 -3.33 -3.47
CA MET A 172 -3.26 -3.93 -2.76
C MET A 172 -2.46 -2.94 -1.90
N PHE A 173 -2.39 -1.69 -2.35
CA PHE A 173 -1.71 -0.60 -1.65
C PHE A 173 -2.57 0.03 -0.54
N TYR A 174 -3.82 -0.42 -0.43
CA TYR A 174 -4.79 0.12 0.49
C TYR A 174 -4.36 0.02 1.96
N VAL A 175 -3.60 -1.02 2.32
CA VAL A 175 -3.01 -1.19 3.65
C VAL A 175 -2.03 -0.05 3.98
N TRP A 176 -1.07 0.23 3.09
CA TRP A 176 -0.08 1.30 3.31
C TRP A 176 -0.71 2.68 3.32
N ILE A 177 -1.66 2.93 2.42
CA ILE A 177 -2.44 4.16 2.42
C ILE A 177 -3.12 4.36 3.79
N CYS A 178 -3.79 3.33 4.31
CA CYS A 178 -4.46 3.42 5.60
C CYS A 178 -3.49 3.64 6.77
N GLU A 179 -2.38 2.91 6.79
CA GLU A 179 -1.36 3.04 7.83
C GLU A 179 -0.69 4.41 7.81
N ASN A 180 -0.41 4.96 6.64
CA ASN A 180 0.21 6.26 6.49
C ASN A 180 -0.76 7.42 6.82
N LEU A 181 -2.03 7.31 6.41
CA LEU A 181 -3.08 8.26 6.80
C LEU A 181 -3.28 8.27 8.32
N LYS A 182 -3.22 7.09 8.96
CA LYS A 182 -3.29 6.97 10.42
C LYS A 182 -2.13 7.73 11.10
N LEU A 183 -0.90 7.59 10.59
CA LEU A 183 0.25 8.33 11.13
C LEU A 183 0.07 9.85 11.00
N LEU A 184 -0.48 10.32 9.87
CA LEU A 184 -0.78 11.75 9.67
C LEU A 184 -1.84 12.25 10.67
N LEU A 185 -2.90 11.48 10.92
CA LEU A 185 -3.93 11.81 11.92
C LEU A 185 -3.35 11.82 13.34
N GLN A 186 -2.58 10.81 13.72
CA GLN A 186 -1.93 10.71 15.03
C GLN A 186 -1.03 11.92 15.34
N LYS A 187 -0.35 12.46 14.33
CA LYS A 187 0.51 13.64 14.46
C LYS A 187 -0.22 14.97 14.23
N ASN A 188 -1.55 14.95 14.06
CA ASN A 188 -2.38 16.13 13.75
C ASN A 188 -1.91 16.91 12.50
N LEU A 189 -1.39 16.20 11.50
CA LEU A 189 -0.88 16.80 10.26
C LEU A 189 -1.96 16.93 9.17
N ILE A 190 -3.08 16.23 9.34
CA ILE A 190 -4.28 16.37 8.51
C ILE A 190 -5.50 16.53 9.42
N ASP A 191 -6.49 17.27 8.94
CA ASP A 191 -7.72 17.57 9.68
C ASP A 191 -8.92 16.85 9.06
N THR A 192 -9.49 15.91 9.80
CA THR A 192 -10.64 15.13 9.37
C THR A 192 -11.86 16.01 9.04
N ASN A 193 -12.04 17.16 9.69
CA ASN A 193 -13.14 18.09 9.38
C ASN A 193 -13.01 18.66 7.98
N LYS A 194 -11.80 19.05 7.58
CA LYS A 194 -11.53 19.66 6.26
C LYS A 194 -11.67 18.65 5.12
N HIS A 195 -11.44 17.36 5.40
CA HIS A 195 -11.41 16.30 4.40
C HIS A 195 -12.50 15.25 4.61
N LEU A 196 -13.63 15.65 5.21
CA LEU A 196 -14.75 14.77 5.55
C LEU A 196 -15.28 13.96 4.36
N VAL A 197 -15.33 14.56 3.16
CA VAL A 197 -15.81 13.90 1.93
C VAL A 197 -14.91 12.73 1.55
N PHE A 198 -13.59 12.92 1.61
CA PHE A 198 -12.62 11.86 1.32
C PHE A 198 -12.78 10.71 2.30
N PHE A 199 -12.71 10.97 3.61
CA PHE A 199 -12.83 9.91 4.61
C PHE A 199 -14.17 9.19 4.52
N LYS A 200 -15.25 9.94 4.25
CA LYS A 200 -16.55 9.33 3.95
C LYS A 200 -16.43 8.35 2.80
N ASN A 201 -15.90 8.76 1.66
CA ASN A 201 -15.74 7.86 0.52
C ASN A 201 -14.88 6.64 0.91
N VAL A 202 -13.85 6.84 1.75
CA VAL A 202 -12.87 5.80 2.15
C VAL A 202 -13.58 4.66 2.84
N PHE A 203 -14.52 5.01 3.71
CA PHE A 203 -15.24 4.06 4.52
C PHE A 203 -16.62 3.67 3.94
N SER A 204 -17.13 4.37 2.91
CA SER A 204 -18.47 4.09 2.34
C SER A 204 -18.46 3.01 1.26
N ASN A 205 -17.28 2.60 0.77
CA ASN A 205 -17.18 1.68 -0.34
C ASN A 205 -17.32 0.22 0.15
N GLU A 206 -18.36 -0.46 -0.33
CA GLU A 206 -18.73 -1.83 0.03
C GLU A 206 -17.75 -2.82 -0.63
N ASP A 207 -16.71 -3.23 0.08
CA ASP A 207 -16.19 -4.59 -0.08
C ASP A 207 -15.90 -5.15 1.32
N TYR A 208 -14.93 -4.63 2.09
CA TYR A 208 -14.64 -5.12 3.46
C TYR A 208 -13.96 -4.05 4.35
N ILE A 209 -14.49 -3.76 5.55
CA ILE A 209 -13.79 -2.98 6.59
C ILE A 209 -13.12 -3.94 7.59
N GLN A 210 -11.79 -4.11 7.51
CA GLN A 210 -11.02 -4.91 8.46
C GLN A 210 -9.62 -4.31 8.71
N GLY A 211 -8.98 -4.68 9.83
CA GLY A 211 -7.57 -4.36 10.11
C GLY A 211 -7.24 -2.86 10.09
N SER A 212 -6.37 -2.44 9.16
CA SER A 212 -5.89 -1.06 9.02
C SER A 212 -7.00 -0.04 8.77
N ILE A 213 -8.09 -0.44 8.10
CA ILE A 213 -9.24 0.44 7.83
C ILE A 213 -10.01 0.75 9.12
N SER A 214 -10.24 -0.26 9.96
CA SER A 214 -10.89 -0.07 11.27
C SER A 214 -10.06 0.84 12.18
N SER A 215 -8.74 0.63 12.17
CA SER A 215 -7.81 1.48 12.92
C SER A 215 -7.82 2.92 12.38
N LEU A 216 -7.79 3.12 11.06
CA LEU A 216 -7.89 4.44 10.45
C LEU A 216 -9.20 5.14 10.82
N LEU A 217 -10.32 4.42 10.79
CA LEU A 217 -11.64 4.93 11.19
C LEU A 217 -11.64 5.40 12.65
N GLN A 218 -11.05 4.63 13.56
CA GLN A 218 -10.91 5.03 14.97
C GLN A 218 -10.19 6.37 15.12
N TYR A 219 -9.05 6.56 14.44
CA TYR A 219 -8.31 7.82 14.48
C TYR A 219 -9.06 8.97 13.80
N ALA A 220 -9.74 8.71 12.69
CA ALA A 220 -10.56 9.71 12.02
C ALA A 220 -11.70 10.20 12.93
N MET A 221 -12.37 9.29 13.65
CA MET A 221 -13.46 9.61 14.58
C MET A 221 -13.00 10.41 15.79
N GLN A 222 -11.79 10.13 16.32
CA GLN A 222 -11.20 10.94 17.39
C GLN A 222 -11.00 12.40 16.95
N GLY A 223 -10.69 12.63 15.67
CA GLY A 223 -10.58 13.97 15.11
C GLY A 223 -11.91 14.62 14.75
N ASN A 224 -12.91 13.85 14.29
CA ASN A 224 -14.26 14.34 13.99
C ASN A 224 -15.34 13.24 14.05
N VAL A 225 -16.27 13.36 15.01
CA VAL A 225 -17.41 12.45 15.19
C VAL A 225 -18.38 12.45 13.99
N GLU A 226 -18.41 13.50 13.17
CA GLU A 226 -19.27 13.57 11.97
C GLU A 226 -18.93 12.53 10.91
N VAL A 227 -17.68 12.05 10.87
CA VAL A 227 -17.29 10.91 10.03
C VAL A 227 -18.16 9.69 10.35
N PHE A 228 -18.34 9.42 11.64
CA PHE A 228 -19.14 8.29 12.11
C PHE A 228 -20.63 8.45 11.80
N TYR A 229 -21.21 9.63 12.04
CA TYR A 229 -22.63 9.88 11.73
C TYR A 229 -22.96 9.68 10.26
N LYS A 230 -22.03 10.03 9.36
CA LYS A 230 -22.20 9.81 7.92
C LYS A 230 -22.10 8.33 7.57
N LEU A 231 -21.27 7.56 8.27
CA LEU A 231 -21.17 6.11 8.05
C LEU A 231 -22.35 5.31 8.61
N LEU A 232 -22.98 5.78 9.68
CA LEU A 232 -24.27 5.22 10.15
C LEU A 232 -25.38 5.30 9.10
N SER A 233 -25.24 6.18 8.10
CA SER A 233 -26.17 6.28 6.97
C SER A 233 -25.79 5.42 5.76
N VAL A 234 -24.68 4.68 5.83
CA VAL A 234 -24.15 3.81 4.78
C VAL A 234 -24.25 2.35 5.24
N ASN A 235 -24.54 1.44 4.31
CA ASN A 235 -24.70 0.02 4.59
C ASN A 235 -23.32 -0.65 4.68
N LEU A 236 -22.65 -0.57 5.83
CA LEU A 236 -21.33 -1.16 6.02
C LEU A 236 -21.41 -2.69 6.04
N ARG A 237 -20.68 -3.36 5.14
CA ARG A 237 -20.47 -4.81 5.18
C ARG A 237 -19.14 -5.14 5.88
N ILE A 238 -19.22 -5.94 6.94
CA ILE A 238 -18.07 -6.51 7.63
C ILE A 238 -18.21 -8.03 7.46
N ASP A 239 -17.40 -8.68 6.62
CA ASP A 239 -17.44 -10.15 6.48
C ASP A 239 -16.20 -10.81 7.15
N PRO A 240 -16.38 -11.54 8.26
CA PRO A 240 -15.30 -12.17 9.04
C PRO A 240 -14.58 -13.36 8.39
N PHE A 241 -15.05 -13.88 7.25
CA PHE A 241 -14.80 -15.27 6.85
C PHE A 241 -13.97 -15.45 5.56
N THR A 242 -13.29 -14.41 5.07
CA THR A 242 -12.24 -14.61 4.06
C THR A 242 -11.05 -15.35 4.70
N LYS A 243 -10.44 -16.29 3.95
CA LYS A 243 -9.39 -17.24 4.42
C LYS A 243 -8.14 -16.61 5.05
N GLU A 244 -8.00 -15.30 4.98
CA GLU A 244 -6.86 -14.52 5.44
C GLU A 244 -7.06 -13.91 6.83
N THR A 245 -8.26 -14.02 7.41
CA THR A 245 -8.58 -13.38 8.70
C THR A 245 -8.34 -14.34 9.86
N ASP A 246 -7.37 -14.02 10.72
CA ASP A 246 -7.28 -14.63 12.06
C ASP A 246 -8.51 -14.22 12.87
N TYR A 247 -9.34 -15.19 13.24
CA TYR A 247 -10.53 -15.02 14.07
C TYR A 247 -10.25 -14.27 15.39
N SER A 248 -9.03 -14.40 15.92
CA SER A 248 -8.58 -13.69 17.12
C SER A 248 -8.36 -12.20 16.88
N GLN A 249 -7.91 -11.82 15.68
CA GLN A 249 -7.77 -10.42 15.26
C GLN A 249 -9.14 -9.80 14.97
N TRP A 250 -10.06 -10.57 14.38
CA TRP A 250 -11.46 -10.15 14.20
C TRP A 250 -12.16 -9.87 15.53
N LEU A 251 -12.04 -10.75 16.54
CA LEU A 251 -12.60 -10.51 17.87
C LEU A 251 -12.03 -9.25 18.54
N LYS A 252 -10.74 -8.96 18.34
CA LYS A 252 -10.12 -7.72 18.82
C LYS A 252 -10.67 -6.49 18.11
N ASP A 253 -10.88 -6.56 16.80
CA ASP A 253 -11.42 -5.45 16.01
C ASP A 253 -12.93 -5.24 16.26
N ALA A 254 -13.71 -6.31 16.42
CA ALA A 254 -15.09 -6.26 16.91
C ALA A 254 -15.16 -5.63 18.32
N GLY A 255 -14.21 -5.98 19.19
CA GLY A 255 -14.02 -5.33 20.49
C GLY A 255 -13.68 -3.84 20.39
N LYS A 256 -12.92 -3.42 19.36
CA LYS A 256 -12.67 -1.98 19.08
C LYS A 256 -13.94 -1.27 18.62
N PHE A 257 -14.79 -1.90 17.81
CA PHE A 257 -16.09 -1.33 17.43
C PHE A 257 -17.05 -1.26 18.62
N LEU A 258 -17.04 -2.26 19.50
CA LEU A 258 -17.80 -2.25 20.76
C LEU A 258 -17.27 -1.16 21.70
N PHE A 259 -15.95 -1.03 21.83
CA PHE A 259 -15.29 0.03 22.59
C PHE A 259 -15.60 1.41 22.01
N LEU A 260 -15.55 1.58 20.69
CA LEU A 260 -15.95 2.82 20.01
C LEU A 260 -17.41 3.16 20.31
N ALA A 261 -18.30 2.17 20.31
CA ALA A 261 -19.68 2.37 20.65
C ALA A 261 -19.89 2.71 22.14
N HIS A 262 -19.07 2.17 23.05
CA HIS A 262 -19.06 2.52 24.47
C HIS A 262 -18.48 3.93 24.73
N CYS A 263 -17.38 4.31 24.09
CA CYS A 263 -16.84 5.68 24.17
C CYS A 263 -17.85 6.70 23.65
N LEU A 264 -18.61 6.35 22.61
CA LEU A 264 -19.72 7.16 22.13
C LEU A 264 -20.85 7.22 23.17
N GLN A 265 -21.22 6.10 23.82
CA GLN A 265 -22.25 6.09 24.86
C GLN A 265 -21.92 7.02 26.04
N GLU A 266 -20.66 7.07 26.47
CA GLU A 266 -20.20 8.00 27.51
C GLU A 266 -20.29 9.46 27.02
N TYR A 267 -19.82 9.75 25.81
CA TYR A 267 -19.87 11.10 25.22
C TYR A 267 -21.30 11.59 24.91
N PHE A 268 -22.20 10.67 24.56
CA PHE A 268 -23.62 10.96 24.30
C PHE A 268 -24.45 11.12 25.56
N SER A 269 -24.04 10.51 26.68
CA SER A 269 -24.71 10.71 27.96
C SER A 269 -24.63 12.16 28.46
N GLU A 270 -23.73 12.95 27.87
CA GLU A 270 -23.55 14.39 28.11
C GLU A 270 -24.27 15.30 27.09
N LEU A 271 -24.84 14.76 26.00
CA LEU A 271 -25.49 15.53 24.93
C LEU A 271 -26.99 15.20 24.81
N ASP A 272 -27.83 16.18 25.18
CA ASP A 272 -29.29 16.10 25.09
C ASP A 272 -29.76 16.25 23.62
N SER A 273 -29.84 15.14 22.86
CA SER A 273 -30.40 15.19 21.50
C SER A 273 -30.95 13.86 20.97
N LYS A 274 -31.92 13.95 20.04
CA LYS A 274 -32.49 12.84 19.23
C LYS A 274 -31.43 11.95 18.54
N ALA A 275 -30.22 12.46 18.29
CA ALA A 275 -29.14 11.67 17.71
C ALA A 275 -28.62 10.62 18.70
N ALA A 276 -28.57 10.94 20.00
CA ALA A 276 -28.20 10.02 21.07
C ALA A 276 -29.24 8.89 21.20
N GLU A 277 -30.53 9.20 21.11
CA GLU A 277 -31.60 8.18 21.13
C GLU A 277 -31.55 7.26 19.91
N LYS A 278 -31.32 7.81 18.71
CA LYS A 278 -31.22 7.01 17.47
C LYS A 278 -29.97 6.12 17.48
N PHE A 279 -28.85 6.63 18.01
CA PHE A 279 -27.63 5.86 18.21
C PHE A 279 -27.85 4.74 19.24
N LYS A 280 -28.42 5.07 20.40
CA LYS A 280 -28.75 4.09 21.46
C LYS A 280 -29.63 2.96 20.91
N SER A 281 -30.67 3.28 20.15
CA SER A 281 -31.54 2.27 19.53
C SER A 281 -30.80 1.38 18.52
N LYS A 282 -29.92 1.94 17.68
CA LYS A 282 -29.10 1.17 16.73
C LYS A 282 -28.01 0.34 17.41
N PHE A 283 -27.46 0.84 18.52
CA PHE A 283 -26.50 0.12 19.35
C PHE A 283 -27.15 -1.04 20.09
N GLU A 284 -28.33 -0.82 20.70
CA GLU A 284 -29.13 -1.89 21.33
C GLU A 284 -29.54 -2.95 20.29
N GLU A 285 -29.90 -2.55 19.07
CA GLU A 285 -30.13 -3.47 17.96
C GLU A 285 -28.86 -4.29 17.64
N PHE A 286 -27.69 -3.66 17.48
CA PHE A 286 -26.42 -4.35 17.24
C PHE A 286 -26.01 -5.29 18.39
N CYS A 287 -26.17 -4.87 19.65
CA CYS A 287 -25.93 -5.69 20.83
C CYS A 287 -26.92 -6.86 20.94
N SER A 288 -28.17 -6.66 20.50
CA SER A 288 -29.16 -7.74 20.44
C SER A 288 -28.85 -8.78 19.36
N TYR A 289 -28.18 -8.38 18.26
CA TYR A 289 -27.59 -9.32 17.30
C TYR A 289 -26.35 -10.05 17.88
N ASN A 290 -25.65 -9.44 18.84
CA ASN A 290 -24.56 -10.05 19.62
C ASN A 290 -25.04 -10.91 20.81
N TYR A 291 -26.25 -11.48 20.73
CA TYR A 291 -26.66 -12.68 21.50
C TYR A 291 -25.82 -13.94 21.11
N LEU A 292 -24.54 -13.72 20.76
CA LEU A 292 -23.50 -14.71 20.50
C LEU A 292 -22.53 -14.81 21.69
N GLU A 293 -22.46 -13.85 22.61
CA GLU A 293 -21.61 -14.01 23.82
C GLU A 293 -22.12 -15.12 24.77
N GLU A 294 -23.43 -15.30 24.88
CA GLU A 294 -24.00 -16.47 25.60
C GLU A 294 -23.84 -17.79 24.83
N GLN A 295 -23.70 -17.76 23.49
CA GLN A 295 -23.43 -18.97 22.70
C GLN A 295 -21.93 -19.32 22.62
N ILE A 296 -21.03 -18.34 22.60
CA ILE A 296 -19.58 -18.56 22.54
C ILE A 296 -19.06 -19.12 23.87
N SER A 297 -19.63 -18.69 25.01
CA SER A 297 -19.34 -19.30 26.31
C SER A 297 -19.81 -20.76 26.41
N SER A 298 -20.86 -21.14 25.66
CA SER A 298 -21.32 -22.54 25.52
C SER A 298 -20.43 -23.42 24.61
N PHE A 299 -19.52 -22.82 23.83
CA PHE A 299 -18.57 -23.55 22.96
C PHE A 299 -17.25 -23.92 23.64
N THR A 300 -17.14 -23.72 24.96
CA THR A 300 -15.97 -24.12 25.74
C THR A 300 -15.95 -25.64 25.96
N ILE A 301 -15.19 -26.32 25.08
CA ILE A 301 -14.57 -27.65 25.27
C ILE A 301 -15.54 -28.84 25.34
N HIS A 302 -15.85 -29.39 24.17
CA HIS A 302 -15.92 -30.84 23.97
C HIS A 302 -14.86 -31.27 22.95
N ARG A 303 -13.58 -31.26 23.38
CA ARG A 303 -12.57 -32.15 22.79
C ARG A 303 -12.96 -33.59 23.14
N LYS A 304 -13.83 -34.19 22.33
CA LYS A 304 -13.84 -35.65 22.21
C LYS A 304 -12.53 -36.05 21.54
N ARG A 305 -11.62 -36.62 22.34
CA ARG A 305 -10.65 -37.59 21.85
C ARG A 305 -11.46 -38.78 21.33
N ASP A 306 -11.69 -38.83 20.03
CA ASP A 306 -12.04 -40.09 19.39
C ASP A 306 -10.77 -40.62 18.71
N ASN A 307 -10.23 -41.68 19.30
CA ASN A 307 -9.20 -42.53 18.72
C ASN A 307 -9.76 -43.20 17.47
N VAL A 308 -9.13 -42.99 16.31
CA VAL A 308 -8.85 -44.02 15.28
C VAL A 308 -7.50 -43.69 14.65
#